data_AF-A0A388QS28-F1
#
_entry.id   AF-A0A388QS28-F1
#
_cell.length_a   1.000
_cell.length_b   1.000
_cell.length_c   1.000
_cell.angle_alpha   90.00
_cell.angle_beta   90.00
_cell.angle_gamma   90.00
#
_symmetry.space_group_name_H-M   'P 1'
#
loop_
_entity.id
_entity.type
_entity.pdbx_description
1 polymer ?
#
loop_
_entity_poly.entity_id
_entity_poly.type
_entity_poly.pdbx_seq_one_letter_code
_entity_poly.pdbx_strand_id
1 'polypeptide(L)' 'MNGPGEMADADFGYVGGAPGKINLYVGKTPVKFNIPQDEAVERLVDLIKEKGRWVEA' A
#
# COMPACT_ATOMS: atom_id res chain seq x y z
N MET A 1 6.28 1.33 11.52
CA MET A 1 4.90 1.08 11.04
C MET A 1 4.38 2.42 10.57
N ASN A 2 4.00 2.55 9.29
CA ASN A 2 3.42 3.80 8.78
C ASN A 2 2.06 3.98 9.45
N GLY A 3 1.98 4.94 10.38
CA GLY A 3 0.71 5.34 10.96
C GLY A 3 -0.12 6.10 9.93
N PRO A 4 -1.46 6.19 10.11
CA PRO A 4 -2.33 6.94 9.21
C PRO A 4 -1.93 8.42 9.05
N GLY A 5 -1.13 8.97 9.98
CA GLY A 5 -0.57 10.33 9.90
C GLY A 5 0.59 10.49 8.89
N GLU A 6 1.34 9.44 8.58
CA GLU A 6 2.43 9.50 7.57
C GLU A 6 1.91 9.36 6.14
N MET A 7 0.64 8.95 5.98
CA MET A 7 -0.01 8.78 4.67
C MET A 7 -0.69 10.05 4.16
N ALA A 8 -0.58 11.17 4.88
CA ALA A 8 -1.26 12.41 4.49
C ALA A 8 -0.80 12.94 3.12
N ASP A 9 0.48 12.69 2.79
CA ASP A 9 1.13 13.15 1.55
C ASP A 9 1.53 12.01 0.60
N ALA A 10 1.26 10.76 0.97
CA ALA A 10 1.66 9.60 0.18
C ALA A 10 0.61 9.26 -0.90
N ASP A 11 1.02 9.17 -2.17
CA ASP A 11 0.16 8.70 -3.26
C ASP A 11 -0.24 7.22 -3.10
N PHE A 12 0.64 6.42 -2.49
CA PHE A 12 0.47 4.98 -2.31
C PHE A 12 1.03 4.54 -0.95
N GLY A 13 0.40 3.55 -0.34
CA GLY A 13 0.95 2.96 0.88
C GLY A 13 0.20 1.72 1.34
N TYR A 14 0.69 1.12 2.42
CA TYR A 14 0.03 0.03 3.10
C TYR A 14 0.00 0.19 4.61
N VAL A 15 -1.05 -0.32 5.23
CA VAL A 15 -1.26 -0.27 6.69
C VAL A 15 -1.62 -1.65 7.19
N GLY A 16 -1.13 -2.03 8.38
CA GLY A 16 -1.54 -3.28 9.03
C GLY A 16 -3.05 -3.28 9.31
N GLY A 17 -3.77 -4.26 8.76
CA GLY A 17 -5.21 -4.42 8.94
C GLY A 17 -5.59 -5.49 9.98
N ALA A 18 -4.73 -6.49 10.16
CA ALA A 18 -4.86 -7.58 11.12
C ALA A 18 -3.48 -8.23 11.35
N PRO A 19 -3.29 -9.11 12.35
CA PRO A 19 -2.04 -9.85 12.53
C PRO A 19 -1.63 -10.59 11.25
N GLY A 20 -0.43 -10.28 10.74
CA GLY A 20 0.09 -10.85 9.49
C GLY A 20 -0.59 -10.35 8.21
N LYS A 21 -1.44 -9.31 8.27
CA LYS A 21 -2.15 -8.78 7.11
C LYS A 21 -2.07 -7.25 6.98
N ILE A 22 -2.06 -6.78 5.74
CA ILE A 22 -2.03 -5.37 5.36
C ILE A 22 -3.18 -5.02 4.41
N ASN A 23 -3.52 -3.74 4.38
CA ASN A 23 -4.41 -3.13 3.40
C ASN A 23 -3.60 -2.12 2.59
N LEU A 24 -3.80 -2.09 1.27
CA LEU A 24 -3.19 -1.11 0.38
C LEU A 24 -4.12 0.10 0.20
N TYR A 25 -3.51 1.26 0.05
CA TYR A 25 -4.17 2.54 -0.11
C TYR A 25 -3.62 3.30 -1.31
N VAL A 26 -4.49 4.09 -1.93
CA VAL A 26 -4.13 5.15 -2.87
C VAL A 26 -4.57 6.46 -2.25
N GLY A 27 -3.62 7.32 -1.89
CA GLY A 27 -3.86 8.44 -0.99
C GLY A 27 -4.48 7.95 0.33
N LYS A 28 -5.67 8.47 0.64
CA LYS A 28 -6.44 8.12 1.85
C LYS A 28 -7.46 7.00 1.63
N THR A 29 -7.59 6.49 0.39
CA THR A 29 -8.62 5.50 0.04
C THR A 29 -8.03 4.09 0.04
N PRO A 30 -8.54 3.16 0.87
CA PRO A 30 -8.14 1.77 0.81
C PRO A 30 -8.69 1.10 -0.47
N VAL A 31 -7.84 0.34 -1.16
CA VAL A 31 -8.17 -0.28 -2.45
C VAL A 31 -8.04 -1.80 -2.46
N LYS A 32 -7.17 -2.37 -1.62
CA LYS A 32 -7.00 -3.82 -1.45
C LYS A 32 -6.87 -4.13 0.03
N PHE A 33 -7.46 -5.23 0.51
CA PHE A 33 -7.54 -5.56 1.93
C PHE A 33 -7.04 -6.96 2.22
N ASN A 34 -6.61 -7.20 3.47
CA ASN A 34 -6.27 -8.53 4.00
C ASN A 34 -5.15 -9.24 3.23
N ILE A 35 -4.22 -8.48 2.64
CA ILE A 35 -3.07 -9.02 1.91
C ILE A 35 -2.06 -9.57 2.92
N PRO A 36 -1.47 -10.75 2.70
CA PRO A 36 -0.39 -11.27 3.54
C PRO A 36 0.76 -10.25 3.67
N GLN A 37 1.24 -10.03 4.89
CA GLN A 37 2.26 -9.01 5.13
C GLN A 37 3.58 -9.30 4.38
N ASP A 38 3.90 -10.58 4.16
CA ASP A 38 5.05 -11.02 3.36
C ASP A 38 4.95 -10.61 1.88
N GLU A 39 3.74 -10.45 1.34
CA GLU A 39 3.49 -9.97 -0.02
C GLU A 39 3.38 -8.44 -0.12
N ALA A 40 3.42 -7.71 1.00
CA ALA A 40 3.07 -6.29 1.04
C ALA A 40 3.84 -5.43 0.02
N VAL A 41 5.15 -5.66 -0.11
CA VAL A 41 6.04 -4.89 -0.99
C VAL A 41 5.71 -5.18 -2.46
N GLU A 42 5.62 -6.45 -2.83
CA GLU A 42 5.30 -6.85 -4.20
C GLU A 42 3.93 -6.28 -4.63
N ARG A 43 2.92 -6.42 -3.77
CA ARG A 43 1.56 -5.96 -4.05
C ARG A 43 1.46 -4.43 -4.10
N LEU A 44 2.30 -3.71 -3.35
CA LEU A 44 2.41 -2.26 -3.46
C LEU A 44 3.04 -1.85 -4.79
N VAL A 45 4.13 -2.50 -5.20
CA VAL A 45 4.79 -2.26 -6.49
C VAL A 45 3.82 -2.50 -7.64
N ASP A 46 3.08 -3.60 -7.61
CA ASP A 46 2.04 -3.91 -8.60
C ASP A 46 0.95 -2.83 -8.63
N LEU A 47 0.49 -2.35 -7.48
CA LEU A 47 -0.49 -1.27 -7.41
C LEU A 47 0.03 0.02 -8.05
N ILE A 48 1.30 0.38 -7.82
CA ILE A 48 1.93 1.56 -8.41
C ILE A 48 2.05 1.39 -9.94
N LYS A 49 2.42 0.19 -10.41
CA LYS A 49 2.46 -0.17 -11.83
C LYS A 49 1.07 -0.14 -12.48
N GLU A 50 0.05 -0.70 -11.84
CA GLU A 50 -1.35 -0.68 -12.28
C GLU A 50 -1.86 0.76 -12.49
N LYS A 51 -1.37 1.72 -11.70
CA LYS A 51 -1.71 3.15 -11.84
C LYS A 51 -0.82 3.92 -12.83
N GLY A 52 0.10 3.24 -13.53
CA GLY A 52 1.03 3.85 -14.48
C GLY A 52 1.97 4.87 -13.82
N ARG A 53 2.19 4.75 -12.51
CA ARG A 53 3.05 5.66 -11.72
C ARG A 53 4.41 5.05 -11.38
N TRP A 54 4.66 3.84 -11.86
CA TRP A 54 5.95 3.19 -11.73
C TRP A 54 6.92 3.80 -12.75
N VAL A 55 8.00 4.40 -12.25
CA VAL A 55 9.12 4.85 -13.07
C VAL A 55 10.22 3.83 -12.86
N GLU A 56 10.66 3.16 -13.93
CA GLU A 56 11.86 2.34 -13.86
C GLU A 56 13.05 3.27 -13.63
N ALA A 57 13.72 3.11 -12.49
CA ALA A 57 14.88 3.89 -12.07
C ALA A 57 16.17 3.22 -12.54
#